data_AF-A0A067SGD6-F1
#
_entry.id   AF-A0A067SGD6-F1
#
_cell.length_a   1.000
_cell.length_b   1.000
_cell.length_c   1.000
_cell.angle_alpha   90.00
_cell.angle_beta   90.00
_cell.angle_gamma   90.00
#
_symmetry.space_group_name_H-M   'P 1'
#
loop_
_entity.id
_entity.type
_entity.pdbx_description
1 polymer ?
#
loop_
_entity_poly.entity_id
_entity_poly.type
_entity_poly.pdbx_seq_one_letter_code
_entity_poly.pdbx_strand_id
1 'polypeptide(L)' 'PACAFPCIVGADLDGCAPTDNVCLCTSEPFVNSTTSCIESKCTGDDLIAAEQFAEALCAAVVSSFTVHH' A
#
# COMPACT_ATOMS: atom_id res chain seq x y z
N PRO A 1 8.80 6.09 -3.94
CA PRO A 1 9.54 6.28 -5.22
C PRO A 1 8.56 6.70 -6.33
N ALA A 2 9.01 7.43 -7.34
CA ALA A 2 8.11 7.99 -8.37
C ALA A 2 7.41 6.90 -9.21
N CYS A 3 8.06 5.76 -9.42
CA CYS A 3 7.51 4.61 -10.16
C CYS A 3 6.24 4.03 -9.51
N ALA A 4 6.07 4.16 -8.19
CA ALA A 4 4.93 3.62 -7.44
C ALA A 4 3.71 4.58 -7.43
N PHE A 5 3.89 5.86 -7.75
CA PHE A 5 2.80 6.84 -7.77
C PHE A 5 1.62 6.45 -8.67
N PRO A 6 1.83 6.06 -9.96
CA PRO A 6 0.72 5.64 -10.80
C PRO A 6 0.02 4.36 -10.30
N CYS A 7 0.73 3.51 -9.55
CA CYS A 7 0.17 2.28 -8.99
C CYS A 7 -0.82 2.54 -7.87
N ILE A 8 -0.59 3.58 -7.06
CA ILE A 8 -1.50 3.96 -5.98
C ILE A 8 -2.73 4.70 -6.54
N VAL A 9 -2.52 5.58 -7.51
CA VAL A 9 -3.62 6.38 -8.11
C VAL A 9 -4.57 5.51 -8.95
N GLY A 10 -4.04 4.46 -9.58
CA GLY A 10 -4.83 3.50 -10.37
C GLY A 10 -5.21 2.21 -9.64
N ALA A 11 -4.92 2.11 -8.34
CA ALA A 11 -5.20 0.92 -7.55
C ALA A 11 -6.71 0.68 -7.42
N ASP A 12 -7.08 -0.60 -7.27
CA ASP A 12 -8.43 -0.96 -6.88
C ASP A 12 -8.62 -0.66 -5.39
N LEU A 13 -9.38 0.38 -5.07
CA LEU A 13 -9.64 0.74 -3.68
C LEU A 13 -10.69 -0.17 -3.02
N ASP A 14 -11.33 -1.08 -3.78
CA ASP A 14 -12.45 -1.94 -3.40
C ASP A 14 -13.68 -1.14 -2.93
N GLY A 15 -13.60 -0.56 -1.73
CA GLY A 15 -14.57 0.39 -1.18
C GLY A 15 -13.96 1.40 -0.20
N CYS A 16 -12.64 1.42 -0.07
CA CYS A 16 -11.91 2.28 0.85
C CYS A 16 -11.78 3.70 0.33
N ALA A 17 -11.74 4.67 1.24
CA ALA A 17 -11.30 6.01 0.87
C ALA A 17 -9.79 6.00 0.56
N PRO A 18 -9.30 6.80 -0.41
CA PRO A 18 -7.88 6.85 -0.77
C PRO A 18 -6.97 7.34 0.36
N THR A 19 -7.54 7.91 1.43
CA THR A 19 -6.82 8.36 2.63
C THR A 19 -7.06 7.46 3.84
N ASP A 20 -7.90 6.42 3.73
CA ASP A 20 -8.18 5.49 4.81
C ASP A 20 -7.18 4.33 4.75
N ASN A 21 -5.98 4.59 5.27
CA ASN A 21 -4.90 3.61 5.28
C ASN A 21 -5.28 2.35 6.08
N VAL A 22 -6.19 2.44 7.05
CA VAL A 22 -6.64 1.26 7.82
C VAL A 22 -7.43 0.36 6.89
N CYS A 23 -8.44 0.90 6.20
CA CYS A 23 -9.24 0.15 5.24
C CYS A 23 -8.36 -0.41 4.10
N LEU A 24 -7.53 0.45 3.49
CA LEU A 24 -6.68 0.09 2.36
C LEU A 24 -5.71 -1.05 2.70
N CYS A 25 -5.05 -1.00 3.87
CA CYS A 25 -4.14 -2.05 4.31
C CYS A 25 -4.84 -3.38 4.69
N THR A 26 -6.16 -3.36 4.88
CA THR A 26 -6.97 -4.58 5.10
C THR A 26 -7.66 -5.09 3.84
N SER A 27 -7.64 -4.31 2.75
CA SER A 27 -8.24 -4.67 1.47
C SER A 27 -7.26 -5.50 0.65
N GLU A 28 -7.51 -6.81 0.55
CA GLU A 28 -6.74 -7.70 -0.33
C GLU A 28 -6.73 -7.23 -1.80
N PRO A 29 -7.85 -6.75 -2.39
CA PRO A 29 -7.82 -6.20 -3.75
C PRO A 29 -6.86 -5.01 -3.90
N PHE A 30 -6.87 -4.08 -2.94
CA PHE A 30 -5.97 -2.93 -2.96
C PHE A 30 -4.50 -3.34 -2.83
N VAL A 31 -4.19 -4.18 -1.83
CA VAL A 31 -2.83 -4.65 -1.59
C VAL A 31 -2.30 -5.41 -2.80
N ASN A 32 -3.06 -6.37 -3.33
CA ASN A 32 -2.61 -7.18 -4.46
C ASN A 32 -2.46 -6.36 -5.76
N SER A 33 -3.40 -5.47 -6.06
CA SER A 33 -3.34 -4.64 -7.28
C SER A 33 -2.19 -3.64 -7.22
N THR A 34 -1.98 -3.01 -6.07
CA THR A 34 -0.91 -2.04 -5.86
C THR A 34 0.46 -2.72 -5.92
N THR A 35 0.64 -3.85 -5.21
CA THR A 35 1.91 -4.62 -5.21
C THR A 35 2.25 -5.12 -6.60
N SER A 36 1.30 -5.76 -7.30
CA SER A 36 1.54 -6.25 -8.67
C SER A 36 1.92 -5.13 -9.63
N CYS A 37 1.31 -3.95 -9.47
CA CYS A 37 1.70 -2.79 -10.27
C CYS A 37 3.12 -2.32 -9.94
N ILE A 38 3.45 -2.20 -8.65
CA ILE A 38 4.77 -1.78 -8.18
C ILE A 38 5.86 -2.72 -8.70
N GLU A 39 5.68 -4.03 -8.58
CA GLU A 39 6.59 -5.06 -9.12
C GLU A 39 6.79 -4.92 -10.63
N SER A 40 5.77 -4.48 -11.38
CA SER A 40 5.87 -4.27 -12.83
C SER A 40 6.50 -2.94 -13.26
N LYS A 41 6.46 -1.92 -12.40
CA LYS A 41 6.86 -0.53 -12.74
C LYS A 41 8.15 -0.09 -12.06
N CYS A 42 8.41 -0.59 -10.87
CA CYS A 42 9.59 -0.30 -10.07
C CYS A 42 10.59 -1.45 -10.22
N THR A 43 11.88 -1.15 -10.16
CA THR A 43 12.94 -2.15 -10.17
C THR A 43 14.09 -1.71 -9.25
N GLY A 44 14.98 -2.63 -8.88
CA GLY A 44 16.12 -2.33 -8.03
C GLY A 44 15.72 -1.73 -6.69
N ASP A 45 16.47 -0.72 -6.23
CA ASP A 45 16.24 -0.06 -4.94
C ASP A 45 14.88 0.62 -4.83
N ASP A 46 14.31 1.08 -5.94
CA ASP A 46 12.98 1.68 -5.95
C ASP A 46 11.88 0.65 -5.64
N LEU A 47 12.01 -0.58 -6.13
CA LEU A 47 11.06 -1.65 -5.81
C LEU A 47 11.12 -1.97 -4.31
N ILE A 48 12.33 -2.23 -3.81
CA ILE A 48 12.57 -2.57 -2.40
C ILE A 48 12.04 -1.44 -1.48
N ALA A 49 12.33 -0.19 -1.81
CA ALA A 49 11.87 0.95 -1.00
C ALA A 49 10.35 1.12 -1.04
N ALA A 50 9.69 0.82 -2.16
CA ALA A 50 8.23 0.89 -2.27
C ALA A 50 7.54 -0.18 -1.41
N GLU A 51 8.02 -1.42 -1.49
CA GLU A 51 7.50 -2.55 -0.70
C GLU A 51 7.70 -2.33 0.79
N GLN A 52 8.93 -1.97 1.22
CA GLN A 52 9.22 -1.68 2.62
C GLN A 52 8.37 -0.54 3.18
N PHE A 53 8.12 0.49 2.37
CA PHE A 53 7.24 1.59 2.78
C PHE A 53 5.80 1.12 2.96
N ALA A 54 5.27 0.32 2.03
CA ALA A 54 3.91 -0.22 2.11
C ALA A 54 3.75 -1.14 3.34
N GLU A 55 4.70 -2.04 3.58
CA GLU A 55 4.72 -2.92 4.76
C GLU A 55 4.78 -2.12 6.06
N ALA A 56 5.67 -1.14 6.15
CA ALA A 56 5.81 -0.30 7.34
C ALA A 56 4.54 0.53 7.62
N LEU A 57 3.93 1.09 6.57
CA LEU A 57 2.67 1.81 6.67
C LEU A 57 1.58 0.90 7.23
N CYS A 58 1.41 -0.30 6.66
CA CYS A 58 0.36 -1.23 7.07
C CYS A 58 0.60 -1.83 8.47
N ALA A 59 1.85 -2.05 8.88
CA ALA A 59 2.16 -2.42 10.25
C ALA A 59 1.83 -1.29 11.25
N ALA A 60 2.02 -0.03 10.85
CA ALA A 60 1.72 1.13 11.69
C ALA A 60 0.20 1.34 11.91
N VAL A 61 -0.64 1.07 10.91
CA VAL A 61 -2.11 1.14 11.11
C VAL A 61 -2.64 0.02 11.99
N VAL A 62 -2.15 -1.22 11.82
CA VAL A 62 -2.54 -2.35 12.69
C VAL A 62 -2.16 -2.08 14.15
N SER A 63 -0.95 -1.58 14.39
CA SER A 63 -0.51 -1.23 15.75
C SER A 63 -1.30 -0.05 16.33
N SER A 64 -1.59 0.98 15.54
CA SER A 64 -2.40 2.12 16.00
C SER A 64 -3.83 1.71 16.38
N PHE A 65 -4.41 0.74 15.66
CA PHE A 65 -5.72 0.17 16.02
C PHE A 65 -5.66 -0.67 17.31
N THR A 66 -4.58 -1.44 17.50
CA THR A 66 -4.42 -2.34 18.66
C THR A 66 -4.17 -1.57 19.97
N VAL A 67 -3.59 -0.37 19.92
CA VAL A 67 -3.26 0.44 21.11
C VAL A 67 -4.43 1.33 21.58
N HIS A 68 -5.52 1.43 20.81
CA HIS A 68 -6.66 2.32 21.12
C HIS A 68 -7.92 1.61 21.64
N HIS A 69 -7.80 0.40 22.20
CA HIS A 69 -8.93 -0.35 22.75
C HIS A 69 -8.83 -0.58 24.26
#